data_AF-A0A7J8NNS7-F1
#
_entry.id   AF-A0A7J8NNS7-F1
#
_cell.length_a   1.000
_cell.length_b   1.000
_cell.length_c   1.000
_cell.angle_alpha   90.00
_cell.angle_beta   90.00
_cell.angle_gamma   90.00
#
_symmetry.space_group_name_H-M   'P 1'
#
loop_
_entity.id
_entity.type
_entity.pdbx_description
1 polymer ?
#
loop_
_entity_poly.entity_id
_entity_poly.type
_entity_poly.pdbx_seq_one_letter_code
_entity_poly.pdbx_strand_id
1 'polypeptide(L)'
;MMSSLAAYDLLDPNGSINIIWDIMSWKPDGYLATVRISNLQMYRQIRSPGWTIGWTWANKEVIWSMVGAQAIDRGDCSNFKTNIPHSCETSPAIVDLLPGSVPQNQQLPNCCKGGVLGSWGQRDKAATVSWFQVSVGHSGTSRKTVKVPKGFYLLGPGAGYACSSAVVVPPSVFLSADGRRKTRAMSELGFTLSHVCAVYALKFHAAIVLSFSSNVFSNQYLQ
;
A
#
# COMPACT_ATOMS: atom_id res chain seq x y z
N MET A 1 -9.40 32.54 -10.26
CA MET A 1 -8.21 31.75 -9.86
C MET A 1 -8.58 30.95 -8.61
N MET A 2 -8.72 29.64 -8.72
CA MET A 2 -9.06 28.76 -7.59
C MET A 2 -7.76 28.30 -6.92
N SER A 3 -7.55 28.63 -5.65
CA SER A 3 -6.37 28.20 -4.90
C SER A 3 -6.44 26.70 -4.58
N SER A 4 -5.36 25.98 -4.90
CA SER A 4 -5.22 24.53 -4.68
C SER A 4 -4.57 24.19 -3.33
N LEU A 5 -4.90 24.88 -2.25
CA LEU A 5 -4.13 24.81 -0.99
C LEU A 5 -4.55 23.72 0.02
N ALA A 6 -5.52 22.85 -0.29
CA ALA A 6 -6.09 21.93 0.71
C ALA A 6 -5.43 20.53 0.79
N ALA A 7 -4.16 20.38 0.43
CA ALA A 7 -3.43 19.11 0.59
C ALA A 7 -1.93 19.27 0.94
N TYR A 8 -1.47 20.50 1.21
CA TYR A 8 -0.09 20.78 1.60
C TYR A 8 -0.03 20.90 3.13
N ASP A 9 0.70 19.99 3.78
CA ASP A 9 0.97 20.11 5.22
C ASP A 9 2.06 21.17 5.42
N LEU A 10 1.66 22.41 5.75
CA LEU A 10 2.60 23.52 5.95
C LEU A 10 3.64 23.23 7.05
N LEU A 11 3.34 22.33 7.98
CA LEU A 11 4.26 21.93 9.05
C LEU A 11 5.21 20.81 8.60
N ASP A 12 4.88 20.08 7.54
CA ASP A 12 5.68 18.98 7.01
C ASP A 12 5.59 18.88 5.47
N PRO A 13 6.14 19.87 4.76
CA PRO A 13 5.98 20.00 3.32
C PRO A 13 6.63 18.86 2.51
N ASN A 14 7.56 18.13 3.13
CA ASN A 14 8.27 16.99 2.53
C ASN A 14 7.84 15.65 3.14
N GLY A 15 6.82 15.66 4.00
CA GLY A 15 6.30 14.47 4.65
C GLY A 15 5.73 13.48 3.64
N SER A 16 6.21 12.25 3.70
CA SER A 16 5.80 11.19 2.78
C SER A 16 5.76 9.81 3.43
N ILE A 17 5.05 8.88 2.81
CA ILE A 17 5.11 7.47 3.16
C ILE A 17 5.74 6.72 1.99
N ASN A 18 6.82 5.98 2.28
CA ASN A 18 7.51 5.19 1.29
C ASN A 18 7.10 3.72 1.38
N ILE A 19 6.64 3.16 0.27
CA ILE A 19 6.41 1.72 0.12
C ILE A 19 7.55 1.18 -0.72
N ILE A 20 8.21 0.13 -0.26
CA ILE A 20 9.29 -0.56 -0.96
C ILE A 20 8.91 -2.03 -1.17
N TRP A 21 9.00 -2.49 -2.42
CA TRP A 21 8.75 -3.87 -2.81
C TRP A 21 10.06 -4.57 -3.21
N ASP A 22 10.56 -5.46 -2.37
CA ASP A 22 11.84 -6.16 -2.57
C ASP A 22 11.62 -7.63 -2.94
N ILE A 23 12.09 -8.06 -4.13
CA ILE A 23 12.04 -9.47 -4.54
C ILE A 23 13.19 -10.26 -3.89
N MET A 24 12.83 -11.20 -3.03
CA MET A 24 13.77 -11.96 -2.18
C MET A 24 14.21 -13.28 -2.80
N SER A 25 13.29 -14.00 -3.45
CA SER A 25 13.59 -15.31 -4.05
C SER A 25 12.62 -15.62 -5.19
N TRP A 26 13.10 -16.29 -6.24
CA TRP A 26 12.24 -16.82 -7.30
C TRP A 26 11.58 -18.10 -6.80
N LYS A 27 10.34 -18.31 -7.22
CA LYS A 27 9.56 -19.53 -6.98
C LYS A 27 9.20 -20.14 -8.35
N PRO A 28 8.87 -21.44 -8.42
CA PRO A 28 8.51 -22.09 -9.68
C PRO A 28 7.35 -21.41 -10.44
N ASP A 29 6.46 -20.74 -9.72
CA ASP A 29 5.28 -20.05 -10.25
C ASP A 29 5.27 -18.53 -9.93
N GLY A 30 6.42 -17.97 -9.55
CA GLY A 30 6.51 -16.55 -9.30
C GLY A 30 7.66 -16.14 -8.41
N TYR A 31 7.38 -15.41 -7.34
CA TYR A 31 8.42 -14.91 -6.44
C TYR A 31 7.92 -14.67 -5.01
N LEU A 32 8.87 -14.63 -4.09
CA LEU A 32 8.67 -14.13 -2.73
C LEU A 32 9.16 -12.69 -2.67
N ALA A 33 8.32 -11.77 -2.21
CA ALA A 33 8.68 -10.38 -1.96
C ALA A 33 8.48 -9.98 -0.51
N THR A 34 9.32 -9.05 -0.06
CA THR A 34 9.16 -8.34 1.20
C THR A 34 8.68 -6.92 0.87
N VAL A 35 7.60 -6.50 1.51
CA VAL A 35 7.06 -5.15 1.37
C VAL A 35 7.30 -4.38 2.66
N ARG A 36 7.89 -3.20 2.52
CA ARG A 36 8.20 -2.30 3.62
C ARG A 36 7.48 -0.98 3.45
N ILE A 37 6.71 -0.57 4.45
CA ILE A 37 6.04 0.73 4.52
C ILE A 37 6.75 1.57 5.57
N SER A 38 7.22 2.76 5.20
CA SER A 38 7.96 3.67 6.09
C SER A 38 7.28 5.02 6.12
N ASN A 39 6.78 5.42 7.29
CA ASN A 39 6.23 6.75 7.50
C ASN A 39 7.37 7.75 7.80
N LEU A 40 7.61 8.65 6.85
CA LEU A 40 8.63 9.70 6.94
C LEU A 40 8.02 11.06 7.29
N GLN A 41 6.73 11.11 7.64
CA GLN A 41 6.06 12.33 8.07
C GLN A 41 6.48 12.70 9.49
N MET A 42 6.95 13.93 9.73
CA MET A 42 7.51 14.36 11.01
C MET A 42 6.47 14.32 12.14
N TYR A 43 5.27 14.83 11.91
CA TYR A 43 4.27 15.05 12.95
C TYR A 43 3.03 14.15 12.82
N ARG A 44 2.87 13.47 11.68
CA ARG A 44 1.68 12.68 11.39
C ARG A 44 1.94 11.19 11.57
N GLN A 45 1.11 10.56 12.38
CA GLN A 45 1.08 9.12 12.59
C GLN A 45 -0.21 8.54 11.98
N ILE A 46 -0.14 7.29 11.53
CA ILE A 46 -1.32 6.51 11.16
C ILE A 46 -1.78 5.79 12.43
N ARG A 47 -2.94 6.18 12.94
CA ARG A 47 -3.56 5.58 14.15
C ARG A 47 -4.45 4.40 13.76
N SER A 48 -5.02 3.72 14.74
CA SER A 48 -6.07 2.71 14.52
C SER A 48 -7.27 3.32 13.74
N PRO A 49 -7.91 2.62 12.79
CA PRO A 49 -7.78 1.19 12.44
C PRO A 49 -6.55 0.81 11.62
N GLY A 50 -5.62 1.73 11.39
CA GLY A 50 -4.34 1.47 10.73
C GLY A 50 -4.35 1.79 9.24
N TRP A 51 -3.27 1.42 8.56
CA TRP A 51 -3.17 1.55 7.11
C TRP A 51 -3.87 0.40 6.38
N THR A 52 -4.39 0.70 5.20
CA THR A 52 -4.77 -0.28 4.19
C THR A 52 -4.02 0.05 2.91
N ILE A 53 -3.24 -0.88 2.40
CA ILE A 53 -2.50 -0.72 1.14
C ILE A 53 -3.15 -1.59 0.09
N GLY A 54 -3.29 -1.09 -1.13
CA GLY A 54 -3.67 -1.93 -2.25
C GLY A 54 -2.90 -1.57 -3.49
N TRP A 55 -2.96 -2.46 -4.46
CA TRP A 55 -2.35 -2.31 -5.78
C TRP A 55 -3.18 -3.11 -6.78
N THR A 56 -2.82 -3.02 -8.05
CA THR A 56 -3.42 -3.81 -9.12
C THR A 56 -2.35 -4.63 -9.81
N TRP A 57 -2.62 -5.91 -9.96
CA TRP A 57 -1.77 -6.84 -10.69
C TRP A 57 -1.68 -6.45 -12.17
N ALA A 58 -0.57 -6.79 -12.82
CA ALA A 58 -0.38 -6.45 -14.23
C ALA A 58 -1.04 -7.46 -15.17
N ASN A 59 -1.20 -8.70 -14.71
CA ASN A 59 -1.78 -9.83 -15.42
C ASN A 59 -2.77 -10.55 -14.47
N LYS A 60 -2.66 -11.88 -14.38
CA LYS A 60 -3.49 -12.76 -13.54
C LYS A 60 -2.69 -13.29 -12.33
N GLU A 61 -1.81 -12.46 -11.79
CA GLU A 61 -1.06 -12.80 -10.58
C GLU A 61 -2.01 -13.06 -9.40
N VAL A 62 -1.59 -13.93 -8.49
CA VAL A 62 -2.35 -14.27 -7.27
C VAL A 62 -1.45 -14.19 -6.05
N ILE A 63 -2.04 -14.08 -4.87
CA ILE A 63 -1.33 -14.16 -3.60
C ILE A 63 -1.42 -15.59 -3.08
N TRP A 64 -0.32 -16.34 -3.15
CA TRP A 64 -0.26 -17.69 -2.59
C TRP A 64 -0.32 -17.68 -1.07
N SER A 65 0.45 -16.81 -0.44
CA SER A 65 0.49 -16.67 1.02
C SER A 65 1.04 -15.31 1.44
N MET A 66 0.72 -14.91 2.66
CA MET A 66 1.23 -13.69 3.29
C MET A 66 1.73 -13.99 4.70
N VAL A 67 2.72 -13.23 5.15
CA VAL A 67 3.21 -13.25 6.54
C VAL A 67 3.29 -11.80 7.02
N GLY A 68 2.77 -11.54 8.22
CA GLY A 68 2.79 -10.20 8.83
C GLY A 68 1.67 -9.25 8.38
N ALA A 69 0.92 -9.60 7.34
CA ALA A 69 -0.26 -8.89 6.86
C ALA A 69 -1.24 -9.88 6.23
N GLN A 70 -2.46 -9.44 5.95
CA GLN A 70 -3.48 -10.25 5.27
C GLN A 70 -4.26 -9.44 4.24
N ALA A 71 -4.63 -10.08 3.14
CA ALA A 71 -5.65 -9.54 2.24
C ALA A 71 -7.02 -9.48 2.94
N ILE A 72 -7.74 -8.38 2.76
CA ILE A 72 -9.10 -8.18 3.24
C ILE A 72 -10.05 -9.15 2.54
N ASP A 73 -9.93 -9.23 1.21
CA ASP A 73 -10.77 -10.07 0.37
C ASP A 73 -9.93 -11.15 -0.31
N ARG A 74 -10.51 -12.35 -0.34
CA ARG A 74 -9.96 -13.49 -1.08
C ARG A 74 -10.28 -13.37 -2.57
N GLY A 75 -11.38 -12.73 -2.95
CA GLY A 75 -11.86 -12.66 -4.33
C GLY A 75 -12.29 -14.02 -4.89
N ASP A 76 -12.51 -14.09 -6.20
CA ASP A 76 -12.93 -15.31 -6.88
C ASP A 76 -11.73 -16.23 -7.22
N CYS A 77 -11.51 -17.21 -6.34
CA CYS A 77 -10.50 -18.25 -6.54
C CYS A 77 -11.05 -19.53 -7.19
N SER A 78 -12.22 -19.52 -7.86
CA SER A 78 -12.87 -20.73 -8.39
C SER A 78 -12.03 -21.51 -9.41
N ASN A 79 -11.03 -20.88 -10.02
CA ASN A 79 -10.09 -21.54 -10.95
C ASN A 79 -9.13 -22.53 -10.26
N PHE A 80 -9.02 -22.50 -8.92
CA PHE A 80 -8.10 -23.33 -8.15
C PHE A 80 -8.85 -24.45 -7.42
N LYS A 81 -8.55 -25.71 -7.75
CA LYS A 81 -9.29 -26.89 -7.25
C LYS A 81 -8.72 -27.54 -5.98
N THR A 82 -7.42 -27.43 -5.74
CA THR A 82 -6.73 -28.15 -4.64
C THR A 82 -6.01 -27.19 -3.70
N ASN A 83 -5.04 -26.45 -4.22
CA ASN A 83 -4.34 -25.42 -3.46
C ASN A 83 -4.96 -24.06 -3.78
N ILE A 84 -5.78 -23.55 -2.87
CA ILE A 84 -6.51 -22.29 -3.08
C ILE A 84 -5.66 -21.14 -2.54
N PRO A 85 -5.31 -20.12 -3.36
CA PRO A 85 -4.52 -18.98 -2.92
C PRO A 85 -5.14 -18.22 -1.73
N HIS A 86 -4.31 -17.44 -1.05
CA HIS A 86 -4.72 -16.49 -0.02
C HIS A 86 -5.63 -15.40 -0.59
N SER A 87 -5.34 -14.90 -1.80
CA SER A 87 -6.22 -13.99 -2.53
C SER A 87 -6.01 -14.13 -4.04
N CYS A 88 -7.10 -14.14 -4.79
CA CYS A 88 -7.15 -14.15 -6.25
C CYS A 88 -7.68 -12.82 -6.81
N GLU A 89 -7.84 -11.82 -5.95
CA GLU A 89 -8.32 -10.51 -6.34
C GLU A 89 -7.33 -9.83 -7.29
N THR A 90 -7.84 -9.18 -8.34
CA THR A 90 -6.98 -8.48 -9.32
C THR A 90 -6.39 -7.21 -8.72
N SER A 91 -7.14 -6.59 -7.80
CA SER A 91 -6.73 -5.40 -7.06
C SER A 91 -6.84 -5.63 -5.55
N PRO A 92 -5.93 -6.42 -4.94
CA PRO A 92 -6.05 -6.80 -3.53
C PRO A 92 -5.87 -5.58 -2.62
N ALA A 93 -6.67 -5.54 -1.55
CA ALA A 93 -6.49 -4.64 -0.42
C ALA A 93 -5.91 -5.42 0.76
N ILE A 94 -4.81 -4.93 1.33
CA ILE A 94 -4.04 -5.58 2.38
C ILE A 94 -4.06 -4.72 3.64
N VAL A 95 -4.26 -5.40 4.77
CA VAL A 95 -4.19 -4.81 6.11
C VAL A 95 -3.13 -5.53 6.94
N ASP A 96 -2.52 -4.79 7.85
CA ASP A 96 -1.62 -5.35 8.84
C ASP A 96 -2.37 -6.26 9.80
N LEU A 97 -1.66 -7.23 10.38
CA LEU A 97 -2.24 -8.10 11.40
C LEU A 97 -2.32 -7.40 12.76
N LEU A 98 -3.26 -7.80 13.61
CA LEU A 98 -3.39 -7.26 14.96
C LEU A 98 -2.25 -7.77 15.87
N PRO A 99 -1.84 -6.99 16.89
CA PRO A 99 -0.87 -7.46 17.88
C PRO A 99 -1.31 -8.77 18.53
N GLY A 100 -0.38 -9.73 18.67
CA GLY A 100 -0.65 -11.03 19.29
C GLY A 100 -1.31 -12.08 18.38
N SER A 101 -1.64 -11.74 17.13
CA SER A 101 -2.24 -12.69 16.18
C SER A 101 -1.22 -13.64 15.51
N VAL A 102 0.06 -13.29 15.52
CA VAL A 102 1.13 -14.08 14.88
C VAL A 102 1.96 -14.81 15.95
N PRO A 103 2.10 -16.15 15.86
CA PRO A 103 2.99 -16.93 16.71
C PRO A 103 4.42 -16.39 16.70
N GLN A 104 5.11 -16.43 17.84
CA GLN A 104 6.42 -15.77 18.00
C GLN A 104 7.50 -16.24 17.01
N ASN A 105 7.43 -17.50 16.58
CA ASN A 105 8.31 -18.11 15.59
C ASN A 105 8.04 -17.66 14.13
N GLN A 106 6.93 -16.97 13.88
CA GLN A 106 6.52 -16.48 12.56
C GLN A 106 6.47 -14.94 12.50
N GLN A 107 6.93 -14.27 13.56
CA GLN A 107 6.95 -12.81 13.62
C GLN A 107 7.99 -12.23 12.66
N LEU A 108 7.53 -11.32 11.81
CA LEU A 108 8.39 -10.47 11.01
C LEU A 108 8.79 -9.23 11.81
N PRO A 109 10.00 -8.69 11.60
CA PRO A 109 10.42 -7.45 12.25
C PRO A 109 9.43 -6.31 11.98
N ASN A 110 8.95 -5.66 13.04
CA ASN A 110 8.04 -4.50 12.97
C ASN A 110 6.71 -4.75 12.24
N CYS A 111 6.27 -6.01 12.08
CA CYS A 111 4.92 -6.32 11.60
C CYS A 111 3.89 -6.22 12.73
N CYS A 112 2.62 -6.39 12.36
CA CYS A 112 1.60 -6.89 13.25
C CYS A 112 1.20 -5.90 14.35
N LYS A 113 1.13 -4.61 14.00
CA LYS A 113 0.77 -3.50 14.88
C LYS A 113 -0.66 -3.01 14.65
N GLY A 114 -1.49 -3.79 13.96
CA GLY A 114 -2.83 -3.37 13.55
C GLY A 114 -2.80 -2.15 12.62
N GLY A 115 -1.72 -2.01 11.84
CA GLY A 115 -1.57 -0.97 10.83
C GLY A 115 -1.20 0.39 11.41
N VAL A 116 -0.86 0.46 12.70
CA VAL A 116 -0.39 1.71 13.32
C VAL A 116 1.05 1.99 12.88
N LEU A 117 1.27 3.20 12.37
CA LEU A 117 2.60 3.72 12.02
C LEU A 117 2.85 5.03 12.75
N GLY A 118 3.90 5.06 13.57
CA GLY A 118 4.37 6.27 14.25
C GLY A 118 4.84 7.34 13.27
N SER A 119 5.01 8.57 13.76
CA SER A 119 5.56 9.67 12.96
C SER A 119 7.09 9.70 13.05
N TRP A 120 7.75 10.21 12.01
CA TRP A 120 9.21 10.31 11.97
C TRP A 120 9.79 11.16 13.10
N GLY A 121 9.08 12.18 13.57
CA GLY A 121 9.53 13.02 14.68
C GLY A 121 9.55 12.31 16.04
N GLN A 122 8.95 11.13 16.15
CA GLN A 122 9.02 10.33 17.37
C GLN A 122 10.42 9.69 17.54
N ARG A 123 10.79 9.48 18.81
CA ARG A 123 12.08 8.87 19.18
C ARG A 123 12.19 7.42 18.70
N ASP A 124 11.07 6.69 18.69
CA ASP A 124 11.03 5.30 18.26
C ASP A 124 10.90 5.18 16.74
N LYS A 125 12.02 4.94 16.07
CA LYS A 125 12.06 4.73 14.62
C LYS A 125 11.51 3.36 14.18
N ALA A 126 11.42 2.38 15.08
CA ALA A 126 10.84 1.08 14.75
C ALA A 126 9.30 1.19 14.62
N ALA A 127 8.69 2.10 15.37
CA ALA A 127 7.27 2.40 15.27
C ALA A 127 6.85 2.98 13.90
N THR A 128 7.76 3.64 13.17
CA THR A 128 7.46 4.31 11.89
C THR A 128 7.52 3.39 10.68
N VAL A 129 7.91 2.13 10.87
CA VAL A 129 8.08 1.17 9.78
C VAL A 129 7.19 -0.06 10.01
N SER A 130 6.60 -0.60 8.94
CA SER A 130 5.89 -1.87 8.95
C SER A 130 6.39 -2.76 7.81
N TRP A 131 6.40 -4.07 8.05
CA TRP A 131 6.91 -5.06 7.11
C TRP A 131 5.95 -6.22 6.99
N PHE A 132 5.80 -6.73 5.78
CA PHE A 132 5.15 -8.01 5.53
C PHE A 132 5.81 -8.71 4.35
N GLN A 133 5.59 -10.01 4.25
CA GLN A 133 6.03 -10.81 3.12
C GLN A 133 4.83 -11.31 2.33
N VAL A 134 5.01 -11.41 1.02
CA VAL A 134 3.99 -11.89 0.10
C VAL A 134 4.62 -12.86 -0.89
N SER A 135 4.03 -14.04 -0.99
CA SER A 135 4.35 -15.02 -2.03
C SER A 135 3.40 -14.81 -3.20
N VAL A 136 3.93 -14.38 -4.34
CA VAL A 136 3.16 -14.07 -5.55
C VAL A 136 3.24 -15.24 -6.52
N GLY A 137 2.07 -15.67 -7.01
CA GLY A 137 1.87 -16.74 -7.98
C GLY A 137 1.46 -16.23 -9.35
N HIS A 138 1.46 -17.12 -10.34
CA HIS A 138 1.17 -16.83 -11.74
C HIS A 138 1.90 -15.57 -12.26
N SER A 139 3.12 -15.37 -11.76
CA SER A 139 3.96 -14.26 -12.14
C SER A 139 5.20 -14.78 -12.87
N GLY A 140 5.86 -13.92 -13.63
CA GLY A 140 7.11 -14.29 -14.26
C GLY A 140 8.13 -14.80 -13.24
N THR A 141 8.87 -15.85 -13.60
CA THR A 141 9.92 -16.44 -12.73
C THR A 141 11.30 -15.86 -13.00
N SER A 142 11.37 -14.81 -13.83
CA SER A 142 12.60 -14.14 -14.20
C SER A 142 12.41 -12.63 -14.34
N ARG A 143 13.52 -11.90 -14.28
CA ARG A 143 13.52 -10.43 -14.40
C ARG A 143 12.83 -9.89 -15.65
N LYS A 144 12.93 -10.60 -16.78
CA LYS A 144 12.33 -10.17 -18.05
C LYS A 144 10.81 -10.38 -18.08
N THR A 145 10.32 -11.32 -17.29
CA THR A 145 8.93 -11.80 -17.33
C THR A 145 8.08 -11.19 -16.22
N VAL A 146 8.68 -10.84 -15.06
CA VAL A 146 7.96 -10.12 -14.00
C VAL A 146 7.48 -8.77 -14.49
N LYS A 147 6.21 -8.48 -14.20
CA LYS A 147 5.63 -7.16 -14.33
C LYS A 147 5.45 -6.55 -12.95
N VAL A 148 5.75 -5.27 -12.88
CA VAL A 148 5.58 -4.44 -11.68
C VAL A 148 4.09 -4.21 -11.44
N PRO A 149 3.58 -4.42 -10.20
CA PRO A 149 2.22 -4.03 -9.85
C PRO A 149 2.03 -2.53 -10.01
N LYS A 150 0.81 -2.11 -10.33
CA LYS A 150 0.48 -0.71 -10.66
C LYS A 150 -0.62 -0.18 -9.77
N GLY A 151 -0.77 1.15 -9.75
CA GLY A 151 -1.88 1.80 -9.04
C GLY A 151 -1.86 1.53 -7.54
N PHE A 152 -0.67 1.59 -6.92
CA PHE A 152 -0.59 1.52 -5.47
C PHE A 152 -1.39 2.66 -4.85
N TYR A 153 -2.14 2.35 -3.80
CA TYR A 153 -2.83 3.32 -2.97
C TYR A 153 -2.61 2.96 -1.50
N LEU A 154 -2.66 3.97 -0.64
CA LEU A 154 -2.55 3.78 0.80
C LEU A 154 -3.65 4.58 1.48
N LEU A 155 -4.49 3.92 2.25
CA LEU A 155 -5.53 4.52 3.04
C LEU A 155 -5.11 4.51 4.51
N GLY A 156 -5.58 5.49 5.27
CA GLY A 156 -5.50 5.52 6.72
C GLY A 156 -6.85 5.95 7.32
N PRO A 157 -6.93 6.13 8.65
CA PRO A 157 -8.17 6.50 9.36
C PRO A 157 -8.80 7.84 8.96
N GLY A 158 -8.15 8.62 8.09
CA GLY A 158 -8.57 9.96 7.69
C GLY A 158 -8.37 10.18 6.19
N ALA A 159 -7.73 11.29 5.82
CA ALA A 159 -7.36 11.56 4.44
C ALA A 159 -6.54 10.39 3.85
N GLY A 160 -6.98 9.86 2.71
CA GLY A 160 -6.24 8.84 1.97
C GLY A 160 -4.94 9.42 1.39
N TYR A 161 -4.00 8.55 1.05
CA TYR A 161 -2.75 8.94 0.42
C TYR A 161 -2.77 8.59 -1.07
N ALA A 162 -2.36 9.53 -1.91
CA ALA A 162 -2.12 9.28 -3.33
C ALA A 162 -0.66 8.90 -3.53
N CYS A 163 -0.40 7.75 -4.13
CA CYS A 163 0.95 7.26 -4.37
C CYS A 163 1.43 7.58 -5.79
N SER A 164 2.71 7.96 -5.90
CA SER A 164 3.37 8.17 -7.19
C SER A 164 3.54 6.86 -7.96
N SER A 165 3.84 6.99 -9.26
CA SER A 165 4.27 5.86 -10.10
C SER A 165 5.49 5.16 -9.50
N ALA A 166 5.52 3.84 -9.65
CA ALA A 166 6.59 2.99 -9.17
C ALA A 166 7.92 3.35 -9.83
N VAL A 167 8.98 3.56 -9.04
CA VAL A 167 10.34 3.77 -9.55
C VAL A 167 11.27 2.65 -9.09
N VAL A 168 12.20 2.28 -9.97
CA VAL A 168 13.22 1.26 -9.73
C VAL A 168 14.35 1.87 -8.91
N VAL A 169 14.58 1.38 -7.70
CA VAL A 169 15.71 1.84 -6.86
C VAL A 169 16.72 0.72 -6.60
N PRO A 170 17.95 1.02 -6.13
CA PRO A 170 18.94 0.00 -5.85
C PRO A 170 18.44 -1.08 -4.86
N PRO A 171 19.01 -2.30 -4.90
CA PRO A 171 18.52 -3.42 -4.10
C PRO A 171 18.77 -3.20 -2.62
N SER A 172 17.76 -3.47 -1.79
CA SER A 172 17.89 -3.44 -0.35
C SER A 172 18.91 -4.47 0.17
N VAL A 173 19.63 -4.09 1.22
CA VAL A 173 20.56 -4.97 1.94
C VAL A 173 19.96 -5.31 3.30
N PHE A 174 19.80 -6.60 3.55
CA PHE A 174 19.33 -7.15 4.81
C PHE A 174 20.52 -7.75 5.57
N LEU A 175 20.66 -7.37 6.84
CA LEU A 175 21.64 -7.94 7.75
C LEU A 175 20.98 -9.07 8.54
N SER A 176 21.72 -10.15 8.79
CA SER A 176 21.32 -11.16 9.76
C SER A 176 21.25 -10.56 11.18
N ALA A 177 20.53 -11.23 12.08
CA ALA A 177 20.37 -10.77 13.46
C ALA A 177 21.72 -10.63 14.20
N ASP A 178 22.72 -11.45 13.85
CA ASP A 178 24.09 -11.36 14.37
C ASP A 178 24.99 -10.35 13.63
N GLY A 179 24.46 -9.68 12.59
CA GLY A 179 25.15 -8.68 11.77
C GLY A 179 26.24 -9.23 10.83
N ARG A 180 26.50 -10.55 10.84
CA ARG A 180 27.64 -11.14 10.12
C ARG A 180 27.35 -11.43 8.65
N ARG A 181 26.11 -11.76 8.30
CA ARG A 181 25.69 -12.09 6.94
C ARG A 181 24.92 -10.94 6.32
N LYS A 182 25.36 -10.52 5.14
CA LYS A 182 24.63 -9.60 4.27
C LYS A 182 23.88 -10.41 3.23
N THR A 183 22.56 -10.26 3.18
CA THR A 183 21.74 -10.80 2.10
C THR A 183 21.19 -9.61 1.34
N ARG A 184 21.38 -9.58 0.02
CA ARG A 184 20.73 -8.57 -0.82
C ARG A 184 19.40 -9.14 -1.28
N ALA A 185 18.40 -8.30 -1.47
CA ALA A 185 17.35 -8.65 -2.42
C ALA A 185 18.07 -9.12 -3.70
N MET A 186 17.70 -10.27 -4.26
CA MET A 186 18.48 -10.99 -5.29
C MET A 186 18.79 -10.18 -6.55
N SER A 187 18.22 -9.01 -6.64
CA SER A 187 18.17 -8.27 -7.84
C SER A 187 19.45 -7.47 -8.08
N GLU A 188 20.44 -8.01 -8.79
CA GLU A 188 21.54 -7.19 -9.34
C GLU A 188 21.09 -6.19 -10.43
N LEU A 189 19.81 -6.23 -10.82
CA LEU A 189 19.00 -5.06 -11.15
C LEU A 189 17.60 -5.28 -10.55
N GLY A 190 17.26 -4.51 -9.51
CA GLY A 190 16.04 -4.65 -8.72
C GLY A 190 15.06 -3.57 -8.99
N PHE A 191 13.83 -3.99 -9.32
CA PHE A 191 12.66 -3.18 -9.09
C PHE A 191 12.41 -3.15 -7.58
N THR A 192 13.26 -2.46 -6.82
CA THR A 192 12.84 -1.95 -5.52
C THR A 192 11.86 -0.84 -5.84
N LEU A 193 10.57 -1.13 -5.81
CA LEU A 193 9.56 -0.14 -6.18
C LEU A 193 9.36 0.79 -5.01
N SER A 194 9.92 1.99 -5.10
CA SER A 194 9.62 3.04 -4.14
C SER A 194 8.37 3.79 -4.60
N HIS A 195 7.28 3.68 -3.85
CA HIS A 195 6.13 4.57 -4.01
C HIS A 195 6.16 5.60 -2.90
N VAL A 196 6.08 6.87 -3.29
CA VAL A 196 5.96 7.97 -2.35
C VAL A 196 4.48 8.35 -2.31
N CYS A 197 3.84 8.13 -1.17
CA CYS A 197 2.44 8.48 -0.97
C CYS A 197 2.35 9.77 -0.14
N ALA A 198 1.59 10.74 -0.64
CA ALA A 198 1.33 12.02 0.00
C ALA A 198 -0.16 12.15 0.36
N VAL A 199 -0.46 12.89 1.42
CA VAL A 199 -1.83 13.05 1.93
C VAL A 199 -2.70 13.76 0.88
N TYR A 200 -3.87 13.20 0.59
CA TYR A 200 -4.87 13.80 -0.29
C TYR A 200 -6.17 14.06 0.48
N ALA A 201 -6.63 15.31 0.52
CA ALA A 201 -7.99 15.60 0.96
C ALA A 201 -8.96 15.15 -0.14
N LEU A 202 -9.66 14.03 0.06
CA LEU A 202 -10.80 13.68 -0.78
C LEU A 202 -11.85 14.78 -0.66
N LYS A 203 -11.96 15.65 -1.66
CA LYS A 203 -13.21 16.39 -1.88
C LYS A 203 -14.26 15.34 -2.24
N PHE A 204 -15.09 14.96 -1.26
CA PHE A 204 -16.41 14.42 -1.56
C PHE A 204 -17.12 15.45 -2.45
N HIS A 205 -17.19 15.19 -3.75
CA HIS A 205 -18.06 15.96 -4.63
C HIS A 205 -19.49 15.54 -4.29
N ALA A 206 -20.14 16.27 -3.38
CA ALA A 206 -21.58 16.36 -3.37
C ALA A 206 -22.01 17.15 -4.62
N ALA A 207 -22.02 16.48 -5.77
CA ALA A 207 -22.62 17.01 -6.99
C ALA A 207 -24.09 16.55 -7.06
N ILE A 208 -24.96 17.25 -6.32
CA ILE A 208 -26.35 17.43 -6.78
C ILE A 208 -26.51 18.94 -6.94
N VAL A 209 -26.20 19.40 -8.14
CA VAL A 209 -26.69 20.69 -8.64
C VAL A 209 -28.13 20.43 -9.06
N LEU A 210 -29.10 20.73 -8.18
CA LEU A 210 -30.43 21.10 -8.67
C LEU A 210 -30.34 22.60 -8.98
N SER A 211 -30.15 22.89 -10.26
CA SER A 211 -30.26 24.22 -10.83
C SER A 211 -31.68 24.73 -10.67
N PHE A 212 -31.91 25.75 -9.84
CA PHE A 212 -33.06 26.63 -10.01
C PHE A 212 -32.66 27.70 -11.04
N SER A 213 -33.07 27.50 -12.30
CA SER A 213 -33.07 28.61 -13.25
C SER A 213 -34.27 29.50 -12.95
N SER A 214 -34.01 30.67 -12.38
CA SER A 214 -34.95 31.78 -12.36
C SER A 214 -35.09 32.30 -13.80
N ASN A 215 -36.11 31.83 -14.51
CA ASN A 215 -36.65 32.52 -15.67
C ASN A 215 -38.07 32.97 -15.36
N VAL A 216 -38.19 34.29 -15.30
CA VAL A 216 -39.43 35.05 -15.28
C VAL A 216 -40.19 34.74 -16.57
N PHE A 217 -41.42 34.27 -16.45
CA PHE A 217 -42.46 34.52 -17.45
C PHE A 217 -43.69 35.06 -16.73
N SER A 218 -43.90 36.36 -16.91
CA SER A 218 -45.16 37.05 -16.66
C SER A 218 -46.13 36.69 -17.79
N ASN A 219 -47.32 36.18 -17.49
CA ASN A 219 -48.57 36.92 -17.66
C ASN A 219 -49.81 36.06 -17.38
N GLN A 220 -50.64 36.61 -16.49
CA GLN A 220 -52.10 36.78 -16.58
C GLN A 220 -52.96 35.63 -17.12
N TYR A 221 -53.91 35.16 -16.30
CA TYR A 221 -55.34 35.23 -16.58
C TYR A 221 -56.18 35.10 -15.28
N LEU A 222 -56.97 36.17 -15.02
CA LEU A 222 -58.29 36.27 -14.37
C LEU A 222 -58.52 35.86 -12.89
N GLN A 223 -58.61 36.88 -12.03
CA GLN A 223 -59.92 37.45 -11.67
C GLN A 223 -59.92 38.95 -11.99
#